data_AF-A0A072TWT8-F1
#
_entry.id   AF-A0A072TWT8-F1
#
_cell.length_a   1.000
_cell.length_b   1.000
_cell.length_c   1.000
_cell.angle_alpha   90.00
_cell.angle_beta   90.00
_cell.angle_gamma   90.00
#
_symmetry.space_group_name_H-M   'P 1'
#
loop_
_entity.id
_entity.type
_entity.pdbx_description
1 polymer ?
#
loop_
_entity_poly.entity_id
_entity_poly.type
_entity_poly.pdbx_seq_one_letter_code
_entity_poly.pdbx_strand_id
1 'polypeptide(L)'
;MKAEKIENKNALMGLNIDCRNRLGAPTPATYFGNCELLGEDGLMVAVEVLSETLETLKDVVLNGAENWSSWLLEGLAIADVKTIGSAGSPKFEVYSTDFGCGKPKKVEIVSINKTGAFCL
;
A
#
# COMPACT_ATOMS: atom_id res chain seq x y z
N MET A 1 -5.50 -6.24 38.85
CA MET A 1 -5.20 -6.36 37.41
C MET A 1 -4.02 -5.42 37.13
N LYS A 2 -2.81 -5.96 36.97
CA LYS A 2 -1.65 -5.12 36.64
C LYS A 2 -1.80 -4.73 35.17
N ALA A 3 -1.92 -3.43 34.90
CA ALA A 3 -1.86 -2.92 33.54
C ALA A 3 -0.44 -3.18 33.02
N GLU A 4 -0.35 -4.06 32.04
CA GLU A 4 0.89 -4.30 31.32
C GLU A 4 1.26 -2.99 30.62
N LYS A 5 2.46 -2.48 30.91
CA LYS A 5 2.95 -1.24 30.34
C LYS A 5 3.09 -1.49 28.83
N ILE A 6 2.23 -0.87 28.02
CA ILE A 6 2.34 -0.93 26.56
C ILE A 6 3.65 -0.23 26.23
N GLU A 7 4.68 -1.03 26.00
CA GLU A 7 5.95 -0.58 25.46
C GLU A 7 5.67 0.08 24.11
N ASN A 8 6.22 1.27 23.88
CA ASN A 8 5.99 2.06 22.66
C ASN A 8 6.66 1.33 21.48
N LYS A 9 5.99 0.30 20.95
CA LYS A 9 6.44 -0.40 19.75
C LYS A 9 6.07 0.45 18.56
N ASN A 10 7.07 0.90 17.81
CA ASN A 10 6.86 1.60 16.56
C ASN A 10 5.98 0.74 15.65
N ALA A 11 4.98 1.36 15.00
CA ALA A 11 4.08 0.67 14.09
C ALA A 11 4.21 1.27 12.69
N LEU A 12 4.26 0.41 11.69
CA LEU A 12 4.35 0.80 10.27
C LEU A 12 3.08 0.36 9.55
N MET A 13 2.47 1.27 8.80
CA MET A 13 1.29 0.98 7.98
C MET A 13 1.63 1.06 6.49
N GLY A 14 1.49 -0.06 5.79
CA GLY A 14 1.69 -0.14 4.34
C GLY A 14 0.38 0.04 3.58
N LEU A 15 0.35 0.99 2.63
CA LEU A 15 -0.78 1.27 1.74
C LEU A 15 -0.38 1.06 0.28
N ASN A 16 -1.29 0.49 -0.52
CA ASN A 16 -1.13 0.35 -1.96
C ASN A 16 -1.74 1.56 -2.68
N ILE A 17 -1.03 2.12 -3.66
CA ILE A 17 -1.46 3.31 -4.41
C ILE A 17 -1.53 2.98 -5.90
N ASP A 18 -2.65 3.32 -6.54
CA ASP A 18 -2.76 3.26 -8.00
C ASP A 18 -2.10 4.49 -8.61
N CYS A 19 -0.91 4.29 -9.17
CA CYS A 19 -0.09 5.35 -9.76
C CYS A 19 -0.33 5.55 -11.26
N ARG A 20 -1.20 4.78 -11.93
CA ARG A 20 -1.36 4.82 -13.40
C ARG A 20 -1.61 6.23 -13.96
N ASN A 21 -2.40 7.03 -13.26
CA ASN A 21 -2.73 8.40 -13.67
C ASN A 21 -1.88 9.48 -12.96
N ARG A 22 -0.88 9.07 -12.17
CA ARG A 22 -0.07 9.96 -11.32
C ARG A 22 1.37 10.09 -11.78
N LEU A 23 1.81 9.27 -12.74
CA LEU A 23 3.12 9.37 -13.36
C LEU A 23 3.12 10.48 -14.42
N GLY A 24 4.28 11.10 -14.65
CA GLY A 24 4.45 12.18 -15.63
C GLY A 24 3.96 11.83 -17.05
N ALA A 25 3.95 10.53 -17.39
CA ALA A 25 3.17 9.99 -18.49
C ALA A 25 2.10 9.01 -17.94
N PRO A 26 0.79 9.26 -18.15
CA PRO A 26 -0.24 8.33 -17.74
C PRO A 26 -0.02 6.96 -18.35
N THR A 27 -0.09 5.93 -17.53
CA THR A 27 -0.01 4.55 -17.98
C THR A 27 -1.31 4.18 -18.70
N PRO A 28 -1.26 3.46 -19.85
CA PRO A 28 -2.47 3.02 -20.54
C PRO A 28 -3.42 2.26 -19.61
N ALA A 29 -4.74 2.45 -19.79
CA ALA A 29 -5.76 1.76 -18.99
C ALA A 29 -5.66 0.22 -19.10
N THR A 30 -5.12 -0.28 -20.20
CA THR A 30 -4.92 -1.71 -20.50
C THR A 30 -3.60 -2.26 -19.96
N TYR A 31 -2.74 -1.43 -19.36
CA TYR A 31 -1.51 -1.92 -18.73
C TYR A 31 -1.85 -2.81 -17.54
N PHE A 32 -1.29 -4.02 -17.57
CA PHE A 32 -1.55 -5.08 -16.58
C PHE A 32 -0.36 -5.32 -15.64
N GLY A 33 0.73 -4.57 -15.79
CA GLY A 33 1.90 -4.67 -14.91
C GLY A 33 1.76 -3.85 -13.64
N ASN A 34 2.76 -3.97 -12.75
CA ASN A 34 2.89 -3.04 -11.62
C ASN A 34 3.39 -1.69 -12.13
N CYS A 35 2.79 -0.59 -11.69
CA CYS A 35 3.36 0.74 -11.88
C CYS A 35 4.58 0.88 -10.98
N GLU A 36 5.69 0.28 -11.38
CA GLU A 36 6.94 0.46 -10.68
C GLU A 36 7.38 1.91 -10.90
N LEU A 37 7.65 2.59 -9.78
CA LEU A 37 8.19 3.96 -9.77
C LEU A 37 9.68 3.90 -10.14
N LEU A 38 10.00 3.27 -11.28
CA LEU A 38 11.36 3.09 -11.76
C LEU A 38 11.82 4.34 -12.51
N GLY A 39 12.76 5.03 -11.87
CA GLY A 39 13.39 6.27 -12.32
C GLY A 39 13.83 7.05 -11.09
N GLU A 40 14.95 7.77 -11.18
CA GLU A 40 15.54 8.51 -10.03
C GLU A 40 14.49 9.38 -9.30
N ASP A 41 13.50 9.90 -10.02
CA ASP A 41 12.46 10.79 -9.47
C ASP A 41 11.05 10.17 -9.40
N GLY A 42 10.83 8.95 -9.92
CA GLY A 42 9.48 8.38 -10.08
C GLY A 42 8.74 8.25 -8.74
N LEU A 43 9.48 7.87 -7.70
CA LEU A 43 8.97 7.76 -6.35
C LEU A 43 8.73 9.13 -5.71
N MET A 44 9.65 10.07 -5.91
CA MET A 44 9.54 11.43 -5.37
C MET A 44 8.31 12.15 -5.92
N VAL A 45 8.05 12.04 -7.23
CA VAL A 45 6.88 12.63 -7.89
C VAL A 45 5.57 12.02 -7.37
N ALA A 46 5.50 10.70 -7.18
CA ALA A 46 4.31 10.05 -6.64
C ALA A 46 4.02 10.49 -5.20
N VAL A 47 5.08 10.67 -4.41
CA VAL A 47 5.01 11.16 -3.03
C VAL A 47 4.60 12.64 -2.98
N GLU A 48 5.12 13.48 -3.87
CA GLU A 48 4.77 14.90 -3.94
C GLU A 48 3.27 15.06 -4.22
N VAL A 49 2.75 14.38 -5.25
CA VAL A 49 1.31 14.37 -5.57
C VAL A 49 0.46 13.84 -4.40
N LEU A 50 0.94 12.80 -3.70
CA LEU A 50 0.25 12.26 -2.53
C LEU A 50 0.22 13.28 -1.39
N SER A 51 1.35 13.94 -1.14
CA SER A 51 1.56 14.91 -0.07
C SER A 51 0.80 16.21 -0.33
N GLU A 52 0.63 16.60 -1.59
CA GLU A 52 -0.28 17.67 -1.99
C GLU A 52 -1.75 17.29 -1.77
N THR A 53 -2.11 16.04 -2.05
CA THR A 53 -3.49 15.53 -1.82
C THR A 53 -3.78 15.37 -0.33
N LEU A 54 -2.76 15.04 0.46
CA LEU A 54 -2.81 14.76 1.89
C LEU A 54 -1.82 15.69 2.58
N GLU A 55 -2.20 16.96 2.77
CA GLU A 55 -1.35 18.03 3.34
C GLU A 55 -0.64 17.61 4.64
N THR A 56 -1.26 16.72 5.42
CA THR A 56 -0.74 16.16 6.67
C THR A 56 0.39 15.15 6.50
N LEU A 57 0.65 14.66 5.29
CA LEU A 57 1.63 13.62 4.99
C LEU A 57 2.95 14.15 4.41
N LYS A 58 3.01 15.46 4.07
CA LYS A 58 4.18 16.12 3.46
C LYS A 58 5.50 15.79 4.16
N ASP A 59 5.59 16.01 5.46
CA ASP A 59 6.87 15.83 6.19
C ASP A 59 7.23 14.36 6.46
N VAL A 60 6.25 13.45 6.46
CA VAL A 60 6.44 12.03 6.84
C VAL A 60 6.70 11.16 5.62
N VAL A 61 6.11 11.48 4.48
CA VAL A 61 6.18 10.67 3.26
C VAL A 61 7.37 11.08 2.40
N LEU A 62 7.75 12.37 2.36
CA LEU A 62 8.92 12.87 1.61
C LEU A 62 10.26 12.54 2.29
N ASN A 63 10.32 12.53 3.62
CA ASN A 63 11.55 12.18 4.33
C ASN A 63 11.80 10.66 4.29
N GLY A 64 12.74 10.22 3.46
CA GLY A 64 13.17 8.82 3.38
C GLY A 64 12.49 7.99 2.29
N ALA A 65 11.80 8.62 1.34
CA ALA A 65 11.22 7.95 0.17
C ALA A 65 12.26 7.09 -0.57
N GLU A 66 13.47 7.59 -0.73
CA GLU A 66 14.61 6.87 -1.33
C GLU A 66 14.95 5.55 -0.63
N ASN A 67 14.59 5.40 0.65
CA ASN A 67 14.83 4.22 1.45
C ASN A 67 13.61 3.29 1.53
N TRP A 68 12.46 3.63 0.93
CA TRP A 68 11.25 2.83 1.04
C TRP A 68 11.40 1.41 0.53
N SER A 69 12.13 1.21 -0.58
CA SER A 69 12.41 -0.13 -1.11
C SER A 69 13.23 -0.94 -0.12
N SER A 70 14.24 -0.32 0.50
CA SER A 70 15.03 -0.89 1.59
C SER A 70 14.14 -1.20 2.79
N TRP A 71 13.30 -0.28 3.24
CA TRP A 71 12.38 -0.49 4.36
C TRP A 71 11.28 -1.51 4.07
N LEU A 72 10.86 -1.70 2.82
CA LEU A 72 9.93 -2.77 2.45
C LEU A 72 10.62 -4.13 2.53
N LEU A 73 11.88 -4.21 2.11
CA LEU A 73 12.71 -5.41 2.23
C LEU A 73 13.11 -5.69 3.70
N GLU A 74 13.53 -4.67 4.43
CA GLU A 74 14.08 -4.73 5.79
C GLU A 74 12.99 -4.67 6.86
N GLY A 75 11.89 -3.96 6.64
CA GLY A 75 10.73 -3.86 7.55
C GLY A 75 9.93 -5.14 7.67
N LEU A 76 10.14 -6.10 6.77
CA LEU A 76 9.77 -7.51 6.94
C LEU A 76 10.68 -8.24 7.95
N ALA A 77 11.81 -7.65 8.34
CA ALA A 77 12.85 -8.20 9.21
C ALA A 77 13.14 -7.38 10.49
N ILE A 78 12.52 -6.21 10.71
CA ILE A 78 12.69 -5.44 11.96
C ILE A 78 11.85 -6.07 13.07
N ALA A 79 12.50 -6.84 13.95
CA ALA A 79 11.86 -7.60 15.02
C ALA A 79 11.02 -6.74 16.01
N ASP A 80 11.30 -5.43 16.10
CA ASP A 80 10.69 -4.51 17.07
C ASP A 80 9.62 -3.56 16.47
N VAL A 81 9.32 -3.66 15.17
CA VAL A 81 8.30 -2.83 14.51
C VAL A 81 7.07 -3.68 14.15
N LYS A 82 5.89 -3.22 14.57
CA LYS A 82 4.64 -3.88 14.17
C LYS A 82 4.18 -3.37 12.81
N THR A 83 4.39 -4.18 11.78
CA THR A 83 3.96 -3.85 10.41
C THR A 83 2.54 -4.34 10.13
N ILE A 84 1.68 -3.46 9.60
CA ILE A 84 0.31 -3.78 9.16
C ILE A 84 0.17 -3.30 7.71
N GLY A 85 -0.25 -4.18 6.81
CA GLY A 85 -0.52 -3.82 5.41
C GLY A 85 -2.01 -3.86 5.08
N SER A 86 -2.45 -3.04 4.13
CA SER A 86 -3.74 -3.22 3.46
C SER A 86 -3.54 -3.93 2.12
N ALA A 87 -4.34 -4.95 1.83
CA ALA A 87 -4.44 -5.59 0.52
C ALA A 87 -5.78 -5.26 -0.14
N GLY A 88 -5.80 -5.28 -1.48
CA GLY A 88 -6.99 -4.93 -2.24
C GLY A 88 -7.28 -3.43 -2.27
N SER A 89 -8.41 -3.07 -2.88
CA SER A 89 -8.89 -1.70 -3.00
C SER A 89 -10.40 -1.74 -3.18
N PRO A 90 -11.18 -0.80 -2.63
CA PRO A 90 -12.60 -0.65 -2.96
C PRO A 90 -12.85 -0.43 -4.46
N LYS A 91 -11.83 -0.01 -5.21
CA LYS A 91 -11.87 0.13 -6.68
C LYS A 91 -11.71 -1.21 -7.41
N PHE A 92 -11.31 -2.27 -6.72
CA PHE A 92 -11.30 -3.61 -7.28
C PHE A 92 -12.73 -4.14 -7.23
N GLU A 93 -13.47 -3.92 -8.31
CA GLU A 93 -14.89 -4.25 -8.45
C GLU A 93 -15.15 -5.77 -8.58
N VAL A 94 -14.51 -6.60 -7.74
CA VAL A 94 -14.58 -8.07 -7.81
C VAL A 94 -16.02 -8.56 -7.61
N TYR A 95 -16.79 -7.90 -6.72
CA TYR A 95 -18.22 -8.20 -6.52
C TYR A 95 -19.11 -7.80 -7.70
N SER A 96 -18.61 -7.01 -8.66
CA SER A 96 -19.33 -6.67 -9.90
C SER A 96 -19.16 -7.72 -11.00
N THR A 97 -18.23 -8.67 -10.82
CA THR A 97 -17.96 -9.72 -11.83
C THR A 97 -19.11 -10.73 -11.88
N ASP A 98 -19.57 -11.08 -13.08
CA ASP A 98 -20.58 -12.11 -13.32
C ASP A 98 -20.22 -12.89 -14.59
N PHE A 99 -20.02 -14.20 -14.45
CA PHE A 99 -19.71 -15.10 -15.56
C PHE A 99 -20.95 -15.86 -16.08
N GLY A 100 -22.15 -15.48 -15.65
CA GLY A 100 -23.43 -16.15 -15.96
C GLY A 100 -23.99 -16.98 -14.79
N CYS A 101 -23.29 -17.02 -13.67
CA CYS A 101 -23.69 -17.74 -12.45
C CYS A 101 -24.17 -16.79 -11.33
N GLY A 102 -24.30 -15.50 -11.64
CA GLY A 102 -24.58 -14.45 -10.67
C GLY A 102 -23.30 -13.92 -10.01
N LYS A 103 -23.45 -12.81 -9.29
CA LYS A 103 -22.35 -12.12 -8.61
C LYS A 103 -21.82 -12.91 -7.40
N PRO A 104 -20.52 -12.78 -7.07
CA PRO A 104 -19.95 -13.36 -5.86
C PRO A 104 -20.69 -12.92 -4.60
N LYS A 105 -20.93 -13.86 -3.67
CA LYS A 105 -21.46 -13.55 -2.33
C LYS A 105 -20.37 -13.26 -1.30
N LYS A 106 -19.16 -13.76 -1.55
CA LYS A 106 -17.99 -13.61 -0.67
C LYS A 106 -16.72 -13.73 -1.51
N VAL A 107 -15.75 -12.86 -1.23
CA VAL A 107 -14.40 -12.87 -1.82
C VAL A 107 -13.38 -12.92 -0.68
N GLU A 108 -12.35 -13.75 -0.81
CA GLU A 108 -11.25 -13.88 0.16
C GLU A 108 -9.90 -13.70 -0.54
N ILE A 109 -9.02 -12.85 -0.01
CA ILE A 109 -7.65 -12.69 -0.49
C ILE A 109 -6.74 -13.58 0.36
N VAL A 110 -6.50 -14.80 -0.12
CA VAL A 110 -5.82 -15.86 0.66
C VAL A 110 -4.35 -15.53 0.99
N SER A 111 -3.72 -14.66 0.19
CA SER A 111 -2.30 -14.29 0.38
C SER A 111 -2.04 -13.50 1.65
N ILE A 112 -3.05 -12.82 2.21
CA ILE A 112 -2.86 -11.96 3.40
C ILE A 112 -2.53 -12.76 4.66
N ASN A 113 -2.90 -14.04 4.70
CA ASN A 113 -2.61 -14.93 5.84
C ASN A 113 -1.11 -15.04 6.14
N LYS A 114 -0.27 -14.84 5.12
CA LYS A 114 1.20 -14.89 5.26
C LYS A 114 1.84 -13.53 5.56
N THR A 115 1.13 -12.44 5.30
CA THR A 115 1.68 -11.08 5.34
C THR A 115 1.19 -10.26 6.53
N GLY A 116 0.19 -10.75 7.27
CA GLY A 116 -0.43 -9.98 8.36
C GLY A 116 -1.24 -8.78 7.85
N ALA A 117 -1.52 -8.74 6.55
CA ALA A 117 -2.34 -7.71 5.94
C ALA A 117 -3.85 -7.95 6.19
N PHE A 118 -4.65 -6.90 6.03
CA PHE A 118 -6.10 -7.00 5.99
C PHE A 118 -6.63 -6.56 4.63
N CYS A 119 -7.81 -7.06 4.23
CA CYS A 119 -8.47 -6.63 3.00
C CYS A 119 -9.33 -5.40 3.24
N LEU A 120 -9.29 -4.47 2.28
CA LEU A 120 -10.22 -3.34 2.20
C LEU A 120 -11.51 -3.70 1.44
#